data_AF-A0A952SRI0-F1
#
_entry.id   AF-A0A952SRI0-F1
#
_cell.length_a   1.000
_cell.length_b   1.000
_cell.length_c   1.000
_cell.angle_alpha   90.00
_cell.angle_beta   90.00
_cell.angle_gamma   90.00
#
_symmetry.space_group_name_H-M   'P 1'
#
loop_
_entity.id
_entity.type
_entity.pdbx_description
1 polymer ?
#
loop_
_entity_poly.entity_id
_entity_poly.type
_entity_poly.pdbx_seq_one_letter_code
_entity_poly.pdbx_strand_id
1 'polypeptide(L)'
;MSKKFVSALIATAIGALATSAHAQWTVAGTRIYYNAGNVGIGTTNPAYPLDVRTTALRAIFANNTAATGTTYAVFGQSSSTAGRALFGFANAGNGTTYGMFGQANSTAGRGVYGFAQATTGTNYGVFGRSNSRNGYGVHGWNAATAGNAVGVFGKTSSAAGTGVYGEAAGGTGIHGVATSGIAVSGHVSSATAHSAYFTGGRNYFEGRVGIGTDAPLEALDVRGNLMIRSNDRLYFGEPNESTDPIFFIREPNGTNSTLFTLVLGNDPADNNFADWFVISTRNSNGTANNDRFYFSSFGAAYKPGGGAWTTLSDARAKRDITPLDNSLDTLLKLRGVTFYYNDPSEMGAIAGKRTGFIAQEVEQVIPEWVGEARGRKSLDISGFEALAVEALRELRTEKDAQIAALRAEKDAEIEGLRHRLERLEALLGSGSEQASGR
;
A
#
# COMPACT_ATOMS: atom_id res chain seq x y z
N MET A 1 -74.95 70.12 -79.05
CA MET A 1 -75.19 68.83 -78.37
C MET A 1 -74.14 67.83 -78.84
N SER A 2 -73.64 66.99 -77.94
CA SER A 2 -72.90 65.74 -78.22
C SER A 2 -71.39 65.82 -78.52
N LYS A 3 -70.66 64.90 -77.86
CA LYS A 3 -69.23 64.55 -77.96
C LYS A 3 -68.15 65.39 -77.26
N LYS A 4 -68.48 66.51 -76.59
CA LYS A 4 -67.55 67.19 -75.65
C LYS A 4 -67.38 66.51 -74.27
N PHE A 5 -68.10 65.41 -74.02
CA PHE A 5 -68.12 64.73 -72.71
C PHE A 5 -67.40 63.37 -72.65
N VAL A 6 -66.86 62.84 -73.77
CA VAL A 6 -66.23 61.50 -73.77
C VAL A 6 -64.71 61.54 -73.96
N SER A 7 -64.12 62.61 -74.51
CA SER A 7 -62.66 62.71 -74.66
C SER A 7 -61.94 63.33 -73.45
N ALA A 8 -62.62 64.15 -72.64
CA ALA A 8 -62.05 64.75 -71.43
C ALA A 8 -61.98 63.77 -70.24
N LEU A 9 -62.77 62.69 -70.26
CA LEU A 9 -62.73 61.66 -69.22
C LEU A 9 -61.61 60.62 -69.44
N ILE A 10 -61.11 60.47 -70.66
CA ILE A 10 -60.01 59.54 -70.98
C ILE A 10 -58.64 60.23 -70.87
N ALA A 11 -58.55 61.55 -71.11
CA ALA A 11 -57.30 62.30 -70.94
C ALA A 11 -56.95 62.57 -69.46
N THR A 12 -57.94 62.56 -68.55
CA THR A 12 -57.69 62.77 -67.11
C THR A 12 -57.47 61.45 -66.35
N ALA A 13 -57.78 60.29 -66.96
CA ALA A 13 -57.51 58.96 -66.38
C ALA A 13 -56.18 58.34 -66.87
N ILE A 14 -55.52 58.93 -67.88
CA ILE A 14 -54.23 58.45 -68.43
C ILE A 14 -53.05 59.35 -68.02
N GLY A 15 -53.30 60.43 -67.29
CA GLY A 15 -52.27 61.31 -66.70
C GLY A 15 -51.71 60.85 -65.34
N ALA A 16 -52.22 59.77 -64.75
CA ALA A 16 -51.77 59.23 -63.46
C ALA A 16 -51.10 57.84 -63.57
N LEU A 17 -50.81 57.38 -64.79
CA LEU A 17 -50.14 56.10 -65.06
C LEU A 17 -48.75 56.32 -65.67
N ALA A 18 -47.99 57.26 -65.11
CA ALA A 18 -46.53 57.26 -65.22
C ALA A 18 -45.92 58.10 -64.09
N THR A 19 -45.14 57.43 -63.25
CA THR A 19 -44.07 57.98 -62.40
C THR A 19 -44.46 58.75 -61.13
N SER A 20 -44.83 57.99 -60.11
CA SER A 20 -43.95 57.99 -58.94
C SER A 20 -43.74 56.54 -58.54
N ALA A 21 -42.57 55.99 -58.89
CA ALA A 21 -42.00 54.93 -58.09
C ALA A 21 -42.01 55.47 -56.67
N HIS A 22 -42.97 55.04 -55.85
CA HIS A 22 -42.93 55.36 -54.44
C HIS A 22 -41.62 54.74 -53.97
N ALA A 23 -40.62 55.57 -53.67
CA ALA A 23 -39.51 55.11 -52.87
C ALA A 23 -40.17 54.59 -51.58
N GLN A 24 -40.29 53.27 -51.45
CA GLN A 24 -40.87 52.65 -50.26
C GLN A 24 -40.13 53.14 -49.01
N TRP A 25 -38.86 53.49 -49.18
CA TRP A 25 -37.98 54.03 -48.17
C TRP A 25 -38.13 55.55 -47.98
N THR A 26 -38.35 55.97 -46.73
CA THR A 26 -38.35 57.37 -46.33
C THR A 26 -36.92 57.83 -46.05
N VAL A 27 -36.53 58.98 -46.61
CA VAL A 27 -35.24 59.63 -46.35
C VAL A 27 -35.44 60.76 -45.34
N ALA A 28 -34.70 60.74 -44.23
CA ALA A 28 -34.70 61.79 -43.21
C ALA A 28 -33.27 62.13 -42.79
N GLY A 29 -32.74 63.24 -43.32
CA GLY A 29 -31.34 63.63 -43.16
C GLY A 29 -30.41 62.57 -43.75
N THR A 30 -29.49 62.04 -42.96
CA THR A 30 -28.56 60.97 -43.36
C THR A 30 -29.14 59.55 -43.20
N ARG A 31 -30.43 59.41 -42.87
CA ARG A 31 -31.09 58.11 -42.62
C ARG A 31 -32.05 57.76 -43.74
N ILE A 32 -32.12 56.48 -44.07
CA ILE A 32 -33.10 55.88 -45.00
C ILE A 32 -33.78 54.72 -44.25
N TYR A 33 -35.12 54.68 -44.21
CA TYR A 33 -35.84 53.67 -43.40
C TYR A 33 -37.22 53.27 -43.96
N TYR A 34 -37.72 52.11 -43.51
CA TYR A 34 -39.04 51.56 -43.81
C TYR A 34 -39.69 51.10 -42.49
N ASN A 35 -40.85 51.68 -42.13
CA ASN A 35 -41.51 51.43 -40.83
C ASN A 35 -42.89 50.77 -40.96
N ALA A 36 -43.31 50.35 -42.17
CA ALA A 36 -44.65 49.84 -42.45
C ALA A 36 -44.64 48.36 -42.89
N GLY A 37 -44.39 47.44 -41.96
CA GLY A 37 -44.37 46.00 -42.22
C GLY A 37 -42.98 45.43 -42.46
N ASN A 38 -42.88 44.37 -43.28
CA ASN A 38 -41.69 43.53 -43.43
C ASN A 38 -40.97 43.78 -44.76
N VAL A 39 -39.64 43.69 -44.76
CA VAL A 39 -38.78 43.80 -45.96
C VAL A 39 -38.39 42.41 -46.44
N GLY A 40 -38.80 42.05 -47.66
CA GLY A 40 -38.42 40.79 -48.31
C GLY A 40 -37.32 40.98 -49.37
N ILE A 41 -36.28 40.16 -49.34
CA ILE A 41 -35.28 40.06 -50.41
C ILE A 41 -35.34 38.63 -50.96
N GLY A 42 -35.77 38.46 -52.20
CA GLY A 42 -35.96 37.13 -52.82
C GLY A 42 -37.22 36.37 -52.38
N THR A 43 -38.15 37.04 -51.68
CA THR A 43 -39.48 36.53 -51.32
C THR A 43 -40.53 37.62 -51.46
N THR A 44 -41.74 37.27 -51.90
CA THR A 44 -42.89 38.20 -51.99
C THR A 44 -43.79 38.18 -50.76
N ASN A 45 -43.58 37.23 -49.84
CA ASN A 45 -44.35 37.10 -48.60
C ASN A 45 -43.40 36.95 -47.39
N PRO A 46 -42.79 38.06 -46.93
CA PRO A 46 -41.82 38.02 -45.84
C PRO A 46 -42.50 37.75 -44.49
N ALA A 47 -42.06 36.69 -43.80
CA ALA A 47 -42.62 36.27 -42.51
C ALA A 47 -42.05 37.08 -41.32
N TYR A 48 -40.94 37.80 -41.54
CA TYR A 48 -40.21 38.55 -40.51
C TYR A 48 -39.87 39.97 -41.00
N PRO A 49 -39.59 40.93 -40.10
CA PRO A 49 -39.27 42.33 -40.46
C PRO A 49 -38.17 42.48 -41.52
N LEU A 50 -37.22 41.55 -41.57
CA LEU A 50 -36.31 41.34 -42.69
C LEU A 50 -36.27 39.83 -43.01
N ASP A 51 -36.74 39.44 -44.20
CA ASP A 51 -36.76 38.06 -44.68
C ASP A 51 -35.95 37.97 -45.99
N VAL A 52 -34.77 37.36 -45.92
CA VAL A 52 -33.86 37.21 -47.07
C VAL A 52 -33.81 35.73 -47.48
N ARG A 53 -34.28 35.42 -48.68
CA ARG A 53 -34.30 34.05 -49.22
C ARG A 53 -33.56 34.00 -50.55
N THR A 54 -32.62 33.07 -50.67
CA THR A 54 -31.85 32.88 -51.89
C THR A 54 -31.31 31.44 -51.97
N THR A 55 -31.02 30.98 -53.18
CA THR A 55 -30.26 29.76 -53.45
C THR A 55 -28.78 30.06 -53.71
N ALA A 56 -28.40 31.34 -53.76
CA ALA A 56 -27.01 31.76 -53.93
C ALA A 56 -26.16 31.42 -52.70
N LEU A 57 -24.84 31.39 -52.89
CA LEU A 57 -23.86 31.02 -51.86
C LEU A 57 -23.98 31.84 -50.56
N ARG A 58 -24.42 33.11 -50.63
CA ARG A 58 -24.56 34.00 -49.48
C ARG A 58 -25.88 34.77 -49.56
N ALA A 59 -26.69 34.67 -48.50
CA ALA A 59 -27.88 35.51 -48.33
C ALA A 59 -27.53 36.92 -47.85
N ILE A 60 -26.60 37.05 -46.91
CA ILE A 60 -26.14 38.34 -46.35
C ILE A 60 -24.61 38.28 -46.25
N PHE A 61 -23.92 39.30 -46.77
CA PHE A 61 -22.48 39.50 -46.59
C PHE A 61 -22.24 40.84 -45.91
N ALA A 62 -21.79 40.79 -44.66
CA ALA A 62 -21.40 41.97 -43.89
C ALA A 62 -19.88 41.96 -43.71
N ASN A 63 -19.20 43.01 -44.19
CA ASN A 63 -17.75 43.13 -44.15
C ASN A 63 -17.35 44.50 -43.56
N ASN A 64 -16.48 44.47 -42.55
CA ASN A 64 -15.88 45.67 -41.98
C ASN A 64 -14.36 45.57 -42.15
N THR A 65 -13.75 46.51 -42.87
CA THR A 65 -12.35 46.46 -43.30
C THR A 65 -11.42 47.33 -42.46
N ALA A 66 -11.87 47.83 -41.30
CA ALA A 66 -11.03 48.63 -40.41
C ALA A 66 -9.79 47.83 -39.94
N ALA A 67 -8.59 48.38 -40.16
CA ALA A 67 -7.33 47.70 -39.84
C ALA A 67 -6.97 47.73 -38.33
N THR A 68 -7.61 48.62 -37.56
CA THR A 68 -7.38 48.81 -36.12
C THR A 68 -8.67 49.25 -35.42
N GLY A 69 -8.75 49.04 -34.10
CA GLY A 69 -9.90 49.45 -33.27
C GLY A 69 -10.95 48.34 -33.11
N THR A 70 -11.89 48.54 -32.19
CA THR A 70 -12.99 47.57 -31.95
C THR A 70 -14.10 47.82 -32.98
N THR A 71 -14.30 46.87 -33.89
CA THR A 71 -15.33 46.97 -34.94
C THR A 71 -16.19 45.72 -35.02
N TYR A 72 -17.46 45.89 -35.38
CA TYR A 72 -18.41 44.80 -35.61
C TYR A 72 -18.88 44.82 -37.07
N ALA A 73 -18.84 43.67 -37.75
CA ALA A 73 -19.49 43.50 -39.05
C ALA A 73 -21.00 43.19 -38.89
N VAL A 74 -21.36 42.43 -37.85
CA VAL A 74 -22.74 42.18 -37.41
C VAL A 74 -22.78 42.30 -35.89
N PHE A 75 -23.74 43.04 -35.35
CA PHE A 75 -23.98 43.16 -33.90
C PHE A 75 -25.45 42.85 -33.60
N GLY A 76 -25.69 41.74 -32.92
CA GLY A 76 -27.01 41.38 -32.41
C GLY A 76 -27.07 41.64 -30.91
N GLN A 77 -28.18 42.19 -30.42
CA GLN A 77 -28.43 42.38 -28.99
C GLN A 77 -29.87 41.97 -28.67
N SER A 78 -30.05 41.27 -27.55
CA SER A 78 -31.37 40.96 -27.02
C SER A 78 -31.40 41.22 -25.53
N SER A 79 -32.27 42.12 -25.08
CA SER A 79 -32.42 42.50 -23.67
C SER A 79 -33.37 41.57 -22.87
N SER A 80 -33.90 40.52 -23.51
CA SER A 80 -34.75 39.52 -22.86
C SER A 80 -33.96 38.55 -21.98
N THR A 81 -34.51 38.16 -20.84
CA THR A 81 -33.95 37.16 -19.89
C THR A 81 -33.84 35.75 -20.47
N ALA A 82 -34.51 35.48 -21.60
CA ALA A 82 -34.40 34.25 -22.39
C ALA A 82 -33.94 34.53 -23.84
N GLY A 83 -33.39 35.72 -24.07
CA GLY A 83 -33.05 36.26 -25.37
C GLY A 83 -31.87 35.59 -26.06
N ARG A 84 -31.88 35.58 -27.40
CA ARG A 84 -30.75 35.12 -28.23
C ARG A 84 -30.40 36.25 -29.19
N ALA A 85 -29.18 36.76 -29.10
CA ALA A 85 -28.69 37.86 -29.92
C ALA A 85 -28.34 37.43 -31.36
N LEU A 86 -27.85 36.19 -31.52
CA LEU A 86 -27.56 35.56 -32.81
C LEU A 86 -27.92 34.07 -32.70
N PHE A 87 -28.78 33.57 -33.59
CA PHE A 87 -29.19 32.17 -33.62
C PHE A 87 -28.98 31.62 -35.03
N GLY A 88 -28.05 30.68 -35.16
CA GLY A 88 -27.81 29.96 -36.41
C GLY A 88 -28.24 28.50 -36.26
N PHE A 89 -29.15 28.05 -37.12
CA PHE A 89 -29.74 26.71 -37.10
C PHE A 89 -29.59 26.09 -38.49
N ALA A 90 -28.85 24.99 -38.56
CA ALA A 90 -28.67 24.24 -39.80
C ALA A 90 -29.51 22.95 -39.72
N ASN A 91 -30.57 22.88 -40.54
CA ASN A 91 -31.66 21.90 -40.41
C ASN A 91 -31.50 20.65 -41.31
N ALA A 92 -30.31 20.37 -41.84
CA ALA A 92 -30.14 19.19 -42.71
C ALA A 92 -30.10 17.90 -41.87
N GLY A 93 -30.89 16.88 -42.26
CA GLY A 93 -30.95 15.58 -41.58
C GLY A 93 -29.76 14.64 -41.85
N ASN A 94 -28.82 15.06 -42.71
CA ASN A 94 -27.58 14.37 -43.08
C ASN A 94 -26.56 15.36 -43.67
N GLY A 95 -25.27 14.98 -43.71
CA GLY A 95 -24.16 15.83 -44.15
C GLY A 95 -23.58 16.73 -43.05
N THR A 96 -22.40 17.32 -43.29
CA THR A 96 -21.75 18.23 -42.34
C THR A 96 -22.42 19.60 -42.39
N THR A 97 -23.08 20.02 -41.31
CA THR A 97 -23.69 21.35 -41.20
C THR A 97 -23.15 22.11 -40.00
N TYR A 98 -23.04 23.44 -40.15
CA TYR A 98 -22.57 24.34 -39.09
C TYR A 98 -23.66 25.35 -38.78
N GLY A 99 -24.18 25.35 -37.54
CA GLY A 99 -25.14 26.36 -37.08
C GLY A 99 -24.49 27.75 -36.94
N MET A 100 -23.28 27.80 -36.36
CA MET A 100 -22.43 29.00 -36.28
C MET A 100 -20.97 28.59 -36.47
N PHE A 101 -20.25 29.21 -37.41
CA PHE A 101 -18.82 28.95 -37.67
C PHE A 101 -18.01 30.23 -37.43
N GLY A 102 -17.13 30.20 -36.44
CA GLY A 102 -16.26 31.32 -36.09
C GLY A 102 -14.79 30.94 -36.31
N GLN A 103 -14.12 31.63 -37.24
CA GLN A 103 -12.71 31.42 -37.58
C GLN A 103 -11.95 32.73 -37.36
N ALA A 104 -10.81 32.65 -36.68
CA ALA A 104 -9.91 33.78 -36.50
C ALA A 104 -8.54 33.41 -37.06
N ASN A 105 -8.07 34.16 -38.07
CA ASN A 105 -6.79 33.91 -38.75
C ASN A 105 -5.59 34.58 -38.05
N SER A 106 -5.81 35.29 -36.93
CA SER A 106 -4.75 35.94 -36.16
C SER A 106 -3.99 34.92 -35.31
N THR A 107 -2.69 35.13 -35.11
CA THR A 107 -1.83 34.32 -34.21
C THR A 107 -2.26 34.37 -32.74
N ALA A 108 -3.12 35.34 -32.37
CA ALA A 108 -3.78 35.44 -31.06
C ALA A 108 -5.32 35.36 -31.17
N GLY A 109 -5.83 34.87 -32.30
CA GLY A 109 -7.25 34.84 -32.65
C GLY A 109 -8.06 33.86 -31.81
N ARG A 110 -9.33 34.21 -31.55
CA ARG A 110 -10.33 33.32 -30.94
C ARG A 110 -11.47 33.13 -31.95
N GLY A 111 -11.72 31.89 -32.39
CA GLY A 111 -12.79 31.59 -33.34
C GLY A 111 -14.19 31.80 -32.73
N VAL A 112 -14.37 31.40 -31.47
CA VAL A 112 -15.60 31.63 -30.67
C VAL A 112 -15.16 32.02 -29.25
N TYR A 113 -15.52 33.22 -28.79
CA TYR A 113 -15.27 33.68 -27.42
C TYR A 113 -16.60 33.95 -26.73
N GLY A 114 -16.95 33.09 -25.77
CA GLY A 114 -18.13 33.27 -24.96
C GLY A 114 -17.75 33.71 -23.54
N PHE A 115 -18.22 34.88 -23.13
CA PHE A 115 -17.92 35.49 -21.82
C PHE A 115 -19.21 35.74 -21.05
N ALA A 116 -19.42 34.97 -20.00
CA ALA A 116 -20.54 35.16 -19.09
C ALA A 116 -20.08 36.01 -17.89
N GLN A 117 -20.40 37.31 -17.92
CA GLN A 117 -19.84 38.33 -17.02
C GLN A 117 -20.45 38.34 -15.61
N ALA A 118 -21.59 37.67 -15.39
CA ALA A 118 -22.24 37.67 -14.08
C ALA A 118 -21.34 37.04 -13.00
N THR A 119 -21.21 37.67 -11.84
CA THR A 119 -20.38 37.18 -10.73
C THR A 119 -21.16 36.32 -9.72
N THR A 120 -22.45 36.11 -9.96
CA THR A 120 -23.36 35.29 -9.17
C THR A 120 -24.32 34.51 -10.10
N GLY A 121 -24.86 33.39 -9.63
CA GLY A 121 -25.69 32.48 -10.43
C GLY A 121 -24.90 31.55 -11.36
N THR A 122 -25.55 30.52 -11.91
CA THR A 122 -24.92 29.58 -12.85
C THR A 122 -24.80 30.20 -14.23
N ASN A 123 -23.60 30.33 -14.76
CA ASN A 123 -23.37 30.93 -16.08
C ASN A 123 -22.36 30.12 -16.90
N TYR A 124 -22.45 30.23 -18.23
CA TYR A 124 -21.61 29.46 -19.15
C TYR A 124 -21.08 30.41 -20.23
N GLY A 125 -19.75 30.49 -20.38
CA GLY A 125 -19.13 31.19 -21.50
C GLY A 125 -19.44 30.48 -22.82
N VAL A 126 -19.14 29.18 -22.89
CA VAL A 126 -19.47 28.30 -24.03
C VAL A 126 -20.10 27.02 -23.48
N PHE A 127 -21.30 26.67 -23.95
CA PHE A 127 -22.00 25.44 -23.58
C PHE A 127 -22.26 24.58 -24.81
N GLY A 128 -21.64 23.41 -24.87
CA GLY A 128 -21.82 22.45 -25.95
C GLY A 128 -22.52 21.19 -25.47
N ARG A 129 -23.62 20.80 -26.12
CA ARG A 129 -24.44 19.63 -25.79
C ARG A 129 -24.65 18.78 -27.03
N SER A 130 -24.40 17.48 -26.90
CA SER A 130 -24.77 16.47 -27.90
C SER A 130 -25.78 15.51 -27.28
N ASN A 131 -26.87 15.23 -27.99
CA ASN A 131 -27.83 14.17 -27.64
C ASN A 131 -27.55 12.86 -28.41
N SER A 132 -26.52 12.83 -29.26
CA SER A 132 -26.15 11.63 -30.01
C SER A 132 -25.40 10.65 -29.10
N ARG A 133 -25.71 9.35 -29.22
CA ARG A 133 -25.08 8.27 -28.46
C ARG A 133 -23.56 8.21 -28.64
N ASN A 134 -23.06 8.72 -29.76
CA ASN A 134 -21.64 8.78 -30.11
C ASN A 134 -21.15 10.23 -30.33
N GLY A 135 -21.90 11.25 -29.93
CA GLY A 135 -21.58 12.65 -30.25
C GLY A 135 -20.91 13.40 -29.10
N TYR A 136 -20.02 14.32 -29.43
CA TYR A 136 -19.31 15.16 -28.46
C TYR A 136 -20.07 16.47 -28.20
N GLY A 137 -20.26 16.83 -26.92
CA GLY A 137 -20.81 18.14 -26.56
C GLY A 137 -19.82 19.28 -26.86
N VAL A 138 -18.55 19.09 -26.50
CA VAL A 138 -17.42 19.97 -26.83
C VAL A 138 -16.24 19.09 -27.21
N HIS A 139 -15.60 19.34 -28.36
CA HIS A 139 -14.42 18.60 -28.82
C HIS A 139 -13.29 19.59 -29.12
N GLY A 140 -12.27 19.60 -28.26
CA GLY A 140 -11.06 20.41 -28.47
C GLY A 140 -9.96 19.58 -29.12
N TRP A 141 -9.69 19.84 -30.40
CA TRP A 141 -8.62 19.19 -31.16
C TRP A 141 -7.53 20.20 -31.47
N ASN A 142 -6.29 19.87 -31.11
CA ASN A 142 -5.11 20.61 -31.53
C ASN A 142 -4.26 19.72 -32.45
N ALA A 143 -4.14 20.11 -33.72
CA ALA A 143 -3.46 19.33 -34.76
C ALA A 143 -1.94 19.55 -34.82
N ALA A 144 -1.38 20.39 -33.95
CA ALA A 144 0.04 20.69 -33.96
C ALA A 144 0.85 19.45 -33.53
N THR A 145 1.84 19.08 -34.35
CA THR A 145 2.75 17.93 -34.11
C THR A 145 4.04 18.32 -33.37
N ALA A 146 4.15 19.59 -32.95
CA ALA A 146 5.26 20.13 -32.18
C ALA A 146 4.80 21.32 -31.29
N GLY A 147 5.54 21.59 -30.22
CA GLY A 147 5.23 22.65 -29.25
C GLY A 147 4.26 22.22 -28.14
N ASN A 148 3.95 23.12 -27.21
CA ASN A 148 3.03 22.88 -26.07
C ASN A 148 1.56 22.93 -26.52
N ALA A 149 1.19 22.05 -27.45
CA ALA A 149 -0.14 21.99 -28.05
C ALA A 149 -1.18 21.52 -27.02
N VAL A 150 -2.18 22.36 -26.72
CA VAL A 150 -3.29 22.03 -25.82
C VAL A 150 -4.59 21.95 -26.62
N GLY A 151 -5.32 20.82 -26.50
CA GLY A 151 -6.63 20.63 -27.11
C GLY A 151 -7.76 21.31 -26.33
N VAL A 152 -7.76 21.16 -24.99
CA VAL A 152 -8.70 21.80 -24.06
C VAL A 152 -7.92 22.28 -22.84
N PHE A 153 -8.08 23.56 -22.47
CA PHE A 153 -7.42 24.16 -21.30
C PHE A 153 -8.45 24.65 -20.29
N GLY A 154 -8.54 23.99 -19.13
CA GLY A 154 -9.37 24.40 -18.01
C GLY A 154 -8.54 25.12 -16.95
N LYS A 155 -8.85 26.40 -16.69
CA LYS A 155 -8.21 27.20 -15.62
C LYS A 155 -9.27 27.90 -14.79
N THR A 156 -9.07 27.89 -13.49
CA THR A 156 -9.84 28.69 -12.53
C THR A 156 -8.88 29.50 -11.66
N SER A 157 -9.26 30.73 -11.33
CA SER A 157 -8.52 31.58 -10.40
C SER A 157 -9.07 31.51 -8.98
N SER A 158 -10.17 30.77 -8.77
CA SER A 158 -10.77 30.57 -7.45
C SER A 158 -9.98 29.51 -6.67
N ALA A 159 -9.71 29.77 -5.38
CA ALA A 159 -9.04 28.83 -4.49
C ALA A 159 -9.81 27.50 -4.30
N ALA A 160 -11.14 27.53 -4.48
CA ALA A 160 -12.02 26.36 -4.46
C ALA A 160 -12.50 25.96 -5.86
N GLY A 161 -11.91 26.53 -6.92
CA GLY A 161 -12.37 26.31 -8.28
C GLY A 161 -11.91 24.97 -8.85
N THR A 162 -12.73 24.39 -9.73
CA THR A 162 -12.39 23.21 -10.50
C THR A 162 -12.08 23.61 -11.95
N GLY A 163 -10.88 23.28 -12.45
CA GLY A 163 -10.49 23.57 -13.82
C GLY A 163 -11.18 22.66 -14.85
N VAL A 164 -11.27 21.36 -14.53
CA VAL A 164 -11.95 20.33 -15.33
C VAL A 164 -12.73 19.42 -14.38
N TYR A 165 -14.02 19.23 -14.63
CA TYR A 165 -14.91 18.37 -13.84
C TYR A 165 -15.54 17.32 -14.76
N GLY A 166 -15.28 16.04 -14.49
CA GLY A 166 -15.82 14.91 -15.24
C GLY A 166 -16.76 14.08 -14.37
N GLU A 167 -18.03 13.98 -14.77
CA GLU A 167 -19.06 13.21 -14.08
C GLU A 167 -19.75 12.27 -15.07
N ALA A 168 -19.92 11.01 -14.67
CA ALA A 168 -20.63 10.01 -15.45
C ALA A 168 -21.60 9.24 -14.54
N ALA A 169 -22.87 9.13 -14.94
CA ALA A 169 -23.88 8.34 -14.22
C ALA A 169 -23.56 6.83 -14.22
N GLY A 170 -22.76 6.38 -15.20
CA GLY A 170 -22.13 5.07 -15.29
C GLY A 170 -21.03 5.12 -16.36
N GLY A 171 -19.93 4.40 -16.16
CA GLY A 171 -18.75 4.43 -17.04
C GLY A 171 -17.63 5.33 -16.53
N THR A 172 -16.94 6.02 -17.44
CA THR A 172 -15.70 6.76 -17.14
C THR A 172 -15.93 8.26 -17.11
N GLY A 173 -15.71 8.92 -15.96
CA GLY A 173 -15.79 10.39 -15.84
C GLY A 173 -14.63 11.13 -16.52
N ILE A 174 -13.39 10.62 -16.35
CA ILE A 174 -12.16 11.15 -16.97
C ILE A 174 -11.36 9.98 -17.54
N HIS A 175 -11.06 10.01 -18.84
CA HIS A 175 -10.31 8.96 -19.54
C HIS A 175 -9.06 9.56 -20.20
N GLY A 176 -7.88 9.27 -19.65
CA GLY A 176 -6.60 9.65 -20.25
C GLY A 176 -6.01 8.48 -21.04
N VAL A 177 -5.66 8.71 -22.31
CA VAL A 177 -4.98 7.74 -23.18
C VAL A 177 -3.77 8.41 -23.80
N ALA A 178 -2.59 7.78 -23.67
CA ALA A 178 -1.37 8.21 -24.33
C ALA A 178 -0.71 7.02 -25.02
N THR A 179 -0.28 7.20 -26.27
CA THR A 179 0.45 6.16 -27.02
C THR A 179 1.93 6.07 -26.63
N SER A 180 2.46 7.11 -25.99
CA SER A 180 3.78 7.15 -25.35
C SER A 180 3.79 8.24 -24.28
N GLY A 181 4.60 8.09 -23.23
CA GLY A 181 4.72 9.08 -22.15
C GLY A 181 3.65 8.96 -21.06
N ILE A 182 3.16 10.10 -20.56
CA ILE A 182 2.30 10.18 -19.37
C ILE A 182 0.86 10.50 -19.79
N ALA A 183 -0.09 9.61 -19.47
CA ALA A 183 -1.51 9.82 -19.74
C ALA A 183 -2.19 10.77 -18.73
N VAL A 184 -1.76 10.74 -17.47
CA VAL A 184 -2.26 11.61 -16.39
C VAL A 184 -1.08 12.07 -15.52
N SER A 185 -0.91 13.37 -15.34
CA SER A 185 0.15 13.96 -14.51
C SER A 185 -0.43 14.99 -13.55
N GLY A 186 -0.14 14.84 -12.26
CA GLY A 186 -0.50 15.81 -11.22
C GLY A 186 0.75 16.51 -10.70
N HIS A 187 0.77 17.84 -10.73
CA HIS A 187 1.83 18.65 -10.14
C HIS A 187 1.25 19.61 -9.11
N VAL A 188 1.82 19.61 -7.91
CA VAL A 188 1.43 20.49 -6.82
C VAL A 188 2.68 21.14 -6.23
N SER A 189 2.69 22.47 -6.19
CA SER A 189 3.81 23.25 -5.64
C SER A 189 3.74 23.42 -4.11
N SER A 190 2.61 23.09 -3.49
CA SER A 190 2.42 23.14 -2.04
C SER A 190 2.88 21.81 -1.40
N ALA A 191 3.61 21.90 -0.30
CA ALA A 191 4.14 20.73 0.42
C ALA A 191 3.06 19.85 1.08
N THR A 192 1.84 20.37 1.26
CA THR A 192 0.76 19.68 1.99
C THR A 192 -0.43 19.29 1.13
N ALA A 193 -0.42 19.67 -0.15
CA ALA A 193 -1.52 19.36 -1.07
C ALA A 193 -1.24 18.09 -1.87
N HIS A 194 -2.28 17.56 -2.49
CA HIS A 194 -2.25 16.24 -3.13
C HIS A 194 -2.16 16.38 -4.65
N SER A 195 -1.16 15.76 -5.27
CA SER A 195 -1.09 15.63 -6.73
C SER A 195 -2.12 14.63 -7.29
N ALA A 196 -2.54 13.67 -6.45
CA ALA A 196 -3.64 12.76 -6.69
C ALA A 196 -4.41 12.52 -5.39
N TYR A 197 -5.74 12.57 -5.43
CA TYR A 197 -6.61 12.39 -4.27
C TYR A 197 -7.84 11.56 -4.67
N PHE A 198 -7.97 10.37 -4.10
CA PHE A 198 -9.03 9.41 -4.41
C PHE A 198 -9.80 9.06 -3.13
N THR A 199 -11.13 9.07 -3.18
CA THR A 199 -12.00 8.73 -2.04
C THR A 199 -13.07 7.72 -2.43
N GLY A 200 -13.36 6.76 -1.56
CA GLY A 200 -14.30 5.67 -1.81
C GLY A 200 -13.75 4.60 -2.76
N GLY A 201 -14.51 3.52 -2.95
CA GLY A 201 -14.22 2.49 -3.96
C GLY A 201 -12.88 1.75 -3.81
N ARG A 202 -12.33 1.28 -4.93
CA ARG A 202 -11.05 0.56 -5.06
C ARG A 202 -10.22 1.20 -6.17
N ASN A 203 -8.90 1.18 -6.01
CA ASN A 203 -7.97 1.49 -7.10
C ASN A 203 -7.50 0.18 -7.75
N TYR A 204 -7.31 0.20 -9.07
CA TYR A 204 -6.81 -0.95 -9.84
C TYR A 204 -5.62 -0.51 -10.70
N PHE A 205 -4.55 -1.29 -10.64
CA PHE A 205 -3.34 -1.10 -11.43
C PHE A 205 -2.98 -2.46 -12.05
N GLU A 206 -3.07 -2.57 -13.38
CA GLU A 206 -2.64 -3.77 -14.10
C GLU A 206 -1.11 -3.81 -14.26
N GLY A 207 -0.50 -2.64 -14.40
CA GLY A 207 0.95 -2.48 -14.50
C GLY A 207 1.65 -2.28 -13.16
N ARG A 208 2.95 -2.03 -13.24
CA ARG A 208 3.82 -1.79 -12.08
C ARG A 208 3.57 -0.43 -11.44
N VAL A 209 3.57 -0.37 -10.11
CA VAL A 209 3.39 0.85 -9.33
C VAL A 209 4.73 1.25 -8.70
N GLY A 210 5.22 2.43 -9.06
CA GLY A 210 6.42 3.04 -8.46
C GLY A 210 6.07 4.10 -7.42
N ILE A 211 6.64 3.99 -6.22
CA ILE A 211 6.61 5.03 -5.19
C ILE A 211 8.05 5.53 -4.99
N GLY A 212 8.32 6.76 -5.43
CA GLY A 212 9.68 7.33 -5.41
C GLY A 212 10.59 6.86 -6.56
N THR A 213 10.04 6.18 -7.56
CA THR A 213 10.72 5.76 -8.79
C THR A 213 9.78 5.84 -9.99
N ASP A 214 10.30 6.25 -11.15
CA ASP A 214 9.61 6.29 -12.45
C ASP A 214 9.86 5.04 -13.31
N ALA A 215 10.79 4.17 -12.87
CA ALA A 215 11.16 2.92 -13.52
C ALA A 215 11.02 1.75 -12.53
N PRO A 216 9.80 1.36 -12.13
CA PRO A 216 9.60 0.27 -11.18
C PRO A 216 10.04 -1.08 -11.76
N LEU A 217 10.85 -1.81 -11.01
CA LEU A 217 11.36 -3.13 -11.42
C LEU A 217 10.42 -4.29 -11.08
N GLU A 218 9.48 -4.07 -10.16
CA GLU A 218 8.49 -5.05 -9.70
C GLU A 218 7.07 -4.47 -9.71
N ALA A 219 6.07 -5.31 -9.44
CA ALA A 219 4.67 -4.91 -9.40
C ALA A 219 4.42 -3.72 -8.44
N LEU A 220 5.13 -3.68 -7.31
CA LEU A 220 5.20 -2.52 -6.42
C LEU A 220 6.67 -2.27 -6.04
N ASP A 221 7.22 -1.13 -6.45
CA ASP A 221 8.60 -0.71 -6.16
C ASP A 221 8.56 0.58 -5.34
N VAL A 222 9.02 0.52 -4.09
CA VAL A 222 9.03 1.65 -3.15
C VAL A 222 10.47 2.03 -2.83
N ARG A 223 10.90 3.19 -3.30
CA ARG A 223 12.16 3.81 -2.87
C ARG A 223 11.94 4.61 -1.59
N GLY A 224 12.12 3.94 -0.45
CA GLY A 224 11.96 4.52 0.89
C GLY A 224 11.37 3.51 1.87
N ASN A 225 10.76 4.02 2.94
CA ASN A 225 10.14 3.19 3.97
C ASN A 225 8.63 3.05 3.72
N LEU A 226 8.10 1.83 3.89
CA LEU A 226 6.66 1.57 3.95
C LEU A 226 6.21 1.57 5.42
N MET A 227 5.22 2.39 5.78
CA MET A 227 4.62 2.42 7.12
C MET A 227 3.17 1.94 7.05
N ILE A 228 2.83 0.99 7.91
CA ILE A 228 1.47 0.46 8.10
C ILE A 228 1.04 0.81 9.54
N ARG A 229 -0.17 1.35 9.71
CA ARG A 229 -0.66 1.91 11.00
C ARG A 229 -1.83 1.09 11.56
N SER A 230 -2.28 1.48 12.75
CA SER A 230 -3.29 0.85 13.61
C SER A 230 -4.21 -0.21 12.97
N ASN A 231 -4.04 -1.47 13.40
CA ASN A 231 -4.85 -2.64 13.00
C ASN A 231 -4.83 -3.02 11.51
N ASP A 232 -4.06 -2.32 10.67
CA ASP A 232 -3.85 -2.70 9.27
C ASP A 232 -2.78 -3.79 9.17
N ARG A 233 -2.95 -4.68 8.19
CA ARG A 233 -2.06 -5.84 7.96
C ARG A 233 -1.44 -5.77 6.57
N LEU A 234 -0.16 -6.13 6.47
CA LEU A 234 0.45 -6.51 5.20
C LEU A 234 0.20 -8.00 5.02
N TYR A 235 -0.65 -8.35 4.06
CA TYR A 235 -0.91 -9.73 3.69
C TYR A 235 0.08 -10.20 2.64
N PHE A 236 0.63 -11.40 2.83
CA PHE A 236 1.49 -12.10 1.88
C PHE A 236 0.87 -13.46 1.56
N GLY A 237 -0.08 -13.51 0.60
CA GLY A 237 -0.83 -14.72 0.26
C GLY A 237 -2.31 -14.44 -0.01
N GLU A 238 -3.10 -15.48 -0.30
CA GLU A 238 -4.57 -15.34 -0.39
C GLU A 238 -5.24 -15.32 0.99
N PRO A 239 -6.35 -14.58 1.19
CA PRO A 239 -7.03 -14.45 2.49
C PRO A 239 -7.50 -15.76 3.16
N ASN A 240 -7.55 -16.86 2.40
CA ASN A 240 -8.02 -18.18 2.84
C ASN A 240 -6.95 -19.27 2.74
N GLU A 241 -5.71 -18.91 2.39
CA GLU A 241 -4.60 -19.87 2.41
C GLU A 241 -3.92 -19.81 3.78
N SER A 242 -3.76 -20.97 4.41
CA SER A 242 -3.03 -21.12 5.69
C SER A 242 -1.51 -21.02 5.51
N THR A 243 -1.03 -20.28 4.52
CA THR A 243 0.39 -20.13 4.21
C THR A 243 0.78 -18.67 4.43
N ASP A 244 1.10 -18.31 5.67
CA ASP A 244 1.63 -16.98 5.96
C ASP A 244 3.16 -17.04 6.19
N PRO A 245 4.02 -17.26 5.17
CA PRO A 245 5.42 -16.90 5.32
C PRO A 245 5.61 -15.41 5.02
N ILE A 246 5.99 -14.62 6.03
CA ILE A 246 6.65 -13.32 5.79
C ILE A 246 8.03 -13.63 5.18
N PHE A 247 8.17 -13.52 3.86
CA PHE A 247 9.39 -13.87 3.14
C PHE A 247 10.30 -12.64 2.94
N PHE A 248 11.47 -12.62 3.59
CA PHE A 248 12.52 -11.62 3.33
C PHE A 248 13.60 -12.21 2.43
N ILE A 249 13.64 -11.84 1.15
CA ILE A 249 14.75 -12.23 0.25
C ILE A 249 15.73 -11.08 0.13
N ARG A 250 17.01 -11.37 0.34
CA ARG A 250 18.09 -10.62 -0.30
C ARG A 250 18.60 -11.49 -1.45
N GLU A 251 18.38 -11.07 -2.69
CA GLU A 251 19.05 -11.68 -3.84
C GLU A 251 20.39 -10.95 -4.06
N PRO A 252 21.54 -11.57 -3.81
CA PRO A 252 22.81 -11.10 -4.31
C PRO A 252 22.95 -11.52 -5.78
N ASN A 253 23.27 -10.57 -6.64
CA ASN A 253 23.71 -10.82 -8.02
C ASN A 253 25.03 -11.63 -8.03
N GLY A 254 25.00 -12.96 -7.85
CA GLY A 254 26.19 -13.81 -7.93
C GLY A 254 26.01 -15.26 -7.45
N THR A 255 26.92 -16.15 -7.85
CA THR A 255 26.88 -17.61 -7.67
C THR A 255 27.00 -18.13 -6.22
N ASN A 256 26.95 -17.26 -5.20
CA ASN A 256 27.04 -17.64 -3.78
C ASN A 256 26.06 -16.83 -2.94
N SER A 257 24.81 -17.26 -2.98
CA SER A 257 23.70 -16.58 -2.33
C SER A 257 23.00 -17.54 -1.37
N THR A 258 23.39 -17.55 -0.10
CA THR A 258 22.54 -18.14 0.95
C THR A 258 21.36 -17.21 1.17
N LEU A 259 20.20 -17.60 0.68
CA LEU A 259 18.92 -16.97 0.96
C LEU A 259 18.63 -17.12 2.46
N PHE A 260 18.49 -16.01 3.18
CA PHE A 260 17.99 -16.01 4.54
C PHE A 260 16.48 -16.09 4.48
N THR A 261 15.91 -17.17 5.02
CA THR A 261 14.46 -17.29 5.15
C THR A 261 14.09 -17.07 6.60
N LEU A 262 13.20 -16.11 6.84
CA LEU A 262 12.40 -16.05 8.05
C LEU A 262 11.01 -16.58 7.69
N VAL A 263 10.52 -17.55 8.45
CA VAL A 263 9.12 -17.96 8.36
C VAL A 263 8.46 -17.70 9.71
N LEU A 264 7.25 -17.15 9.65
CA LEU A 264 6.42 -16.75 10.79
C LEU A 264 4.97 -17.17 10.50
N GLY A 265 4.61 -18.43 10.76
CA GLY A 265 3.24 -18.91 10.50
C GLY A 265 3.16 -20.38 10.13
N ASN A 266 1.95 -20.94 10.11
CA ASN A 266 1.62 -22.38 10.03
C ASN A 266 2.22 -23.14 8.82
N ASP A 267 2.73 -24.36 9.05
CA ASP A 267 2.97 -25.35 7.99
C ASP A 267 1.74 -26.28 7.91
N PRO A 268 1.02 -26.33 6.77
CA PRO A 268 -0.20 -27.13 6.63
C PRO A 268 0.00 -28.65 6.75
N ALA A 269 1.24 -29.15 6.89
CA ALA A 269 1.51 -30.58 6.93
C ALA A 269 1.14 -31.29 8.25
N ASP A 270 1.03 -30.60 9.39
CA ASP A 270 0.75 -31.28 10.68
C ASP A 270 -0.32 -30.54 11.51
N ASN A 271 -1.47 -31.17 11.62
CA ASN A 271 -2.71 -30.71 12.26
C ASN A 271 -2.70 -30.73 13.80
N ASN A 272 -1.63 -30.24 14.44
CA ASN A 272 -1.58 -30.01 15.90
C ASN A 272 -0.78 -28.74 16.24
N PHE A 273 -1.30 -27.58 15.82
CA PHE A 273 -1.03 -26.18 16.20
C PHE A 273 0.40 -25.74 16.60
N ALA A 274 1.04 -24.84 15.82
CA ALA A 274 1.43 -23.47 16.25
C ALA A 274 2.44 -22.78 15.32
N ASP A 275 2.32 -21.45 15.21
CA ASP A 275 3.22 -20.51 14.52
C ASP A 275 4.70 -20.75 14.86
N TRP A 276 5.49 -21.12 13.86
CA TRP A 276 6.92 -21.35 14.02
C TRP A 276 7.71 -20.10 13.67
N PHE A 277 8.73 -19.81 14.49
CA PHE A 277 9.87 -19.02 14.06
C PHE A 277 10.96 -20.01 13.64
N VAL A 278 11.23 -20.09 12.34
CA VAL A 278 12.39 -20.80 11.80
C VAL A 278 13.27 -19.81 11.06
N ILE A 279 14.57 -19.94 11.29
CA ILE A 279 15.62 -19.40 10.47
C ILE A 279 16.19 -20.54 9.63
N SER A 280 16.04 -20.46 8.31
CA SER A 280 16.62 -21.45 7.38
C SER A 280 17.55 -20.80 6.38
N THR A 281 18.49 -21.58 5.88
CA THR A 281 19.20 -21.28 4.64
C THR A 281 18.65 -22.15 3.54
N ARG A 282 18.30 -21.58 2.38
CA ARG A 282 17.93 -22.36 1.19
C ARG A 282 19.18 -22.75 0.40
N ASN A 283 19.22 -23.98 -0.12
CA ASN A 283 20.31 -24.38 -1.02
C ASN A 283 20.21 -23.64 -2.38
N SER A 284 21.34 -23.56 -3.11
CA SER A 284 21.45 -22.83 -4.38
C SER A 284 20.46 -23.28 -5.46
N ASN A 285 19.88 -24.48 -5.32
CA ASN A 285 18.98 -25.10 -6.30
C ASN A 285 17.49 -24.89 -5.94
N GLY A 286 17.18 -24.19 -4.85
CA GLY A 286 15.81 -23.83 -4.46
C GLY A 286 14.95 -24.97 -3.89
N THR A 287 15.45 -26.20 -3.89
CA THR A 287 14.67 -27.42 -3.62
C THR A 287 14.62 -27.86 -2.15
N ALA A 288 15.46 -27.33 -1.25
CA ALA A 288 15.40 -27.71 0.17
C ALA A 288 15.79 -26.57 1.12
N ASN A 289 15.03 -26.44 2.21
CA ASN A 289 15.37 -25.61 3.36
C ASN A 289 16.30 -26.39 4.29
N ASN A 290 17.36 -25.75 4.77
CA ASN A 290 18.21 -26.26 5.83
C ASN A 290 18.02 -25.37 7.06
N ASP A 291 17.21 -25.83 8.01
CA ASP A 291 16.85 -25.10 9.21
C ASP A 291 18.07 -24.96 10.12
N ARG A 292 18.39 -23.72 10.48
CA ARG A 292 19.55 -23.38 11.33
C ARG A 292 19.14 -23.17 12.77
N PHE A 293 17.92 -22.68 12.99
CA PHE A 293 17.33 -22.46 14.30
C PHE A 293 15.81 -22.47 14.18
N TYR A 294 15.12 -23.17 15.07
CA TYR A 294 13.66 -23.15 15.09
C TYR A 294 13.06 -23.48 16.45
N PHE A 295 11.80 -23.11 16.66
CA PHE A 295 10.99 -23.62 17.78
C PHE A 295 10.07 -24.75 17.28
N SER A 296 10.00 -25.88 18.00
CA SER A 296 8.96 -26.88 17.73
C SER A 296 7.61 -26.44 18.29
N SER A 297 6.55 -27.15 17.90
CA SER A 297 5.17 -26.95 18.38
C SER A 297 5.01 -26.99 19.91
N PHE A 298 5.97 -27.56 20.63
CA PHE A 298 5.99 -27.61 22.10
C PHE A 298 6.94 -26.58 22.72
N GLY A 299 7.35 -25.55 21.97
CA GLY A 299 8.18 -24.44 22.44
C GLY A 299 9.66 -24.76 22.64
N ALA A 300 10.11 -25.96 22.29
CA ALA A 300 11.52 -26.33 22.39
C ALA A 300 12.32 -25.67 21.25
N ALA A 301 13.40 -24.99 21.60
CA ALA A 301 14.32 -24.40 20.63
C ALA A 301 15.32 -25.46 20.12
N TYR A 302 15.38 -25.64 18.81
CA TYR A 302 16.29 -26.56 18.12
C TYR A 302 17.39 -25.79 17.41
N LYS A 303 18.61 -26.36 17.46
CA LYS A 303 19.76 -25.95 16.66
C LYS A 303 20.23 -27.15 15.82
N PRO A 304 19.60 -27.42 14.66
CA PRO A 304 19.97 -28.55 13.82
C PRO A 304 21.44 -28.50 13.39
N GLY A 305 22.05 -29.69 13.28
CA GLY A 305 23.51 -29.82 13.17
C GLY A 305 24.24 -29.86 14.52
N GLY A 306 23.54 -29.67 15.64
CA GLY A 306 24.04 -29.93 16.98
C GLY A 306 25.05 -28.90 17.50
N GLY A 307 25.68 -29.20 18.65
CA GLY A 307 26.54 -28.28 19.39
C GLY A 307 25.83 -27.69 20.61
N ALA A 308 26.52 -27.64 21.74
CA ALA A 308 25.97 -27.10 22.98
C ALA A 308 25.65 -25.60 22.83
N TRP A 309 24.64 -25.14 23.55
CA TRP A 309 24.47 -23.73 23.82
C TRP A 309 25.68 -23.26 24.64
N THR A 310 26.51 -22.39 24.05
CA THR A 310 27.68 -21.86 24.76
C THR A 310 27.22 -20.86 25.80
N THR A 311 27.62 -21.10 27.05
CA THR A 311 27.43 -20.17 28.17
C THR A 311 28.74 -19.40 28.44
N LEU A 312 28.63 -18.12 28.80
CA LEU A 312 29.77 -17.28 29.15
C LEU A 312 30.34 -17.73 30.51
N SER A 313 31.55 -18.27 30.53
CA SER A 313 32.18 -18.84 31.74
C SER A 313 33.61 -18.37 32.00
N ASP A 314 34.07 -17.34 31.26
CA ASP A 314 35.40 -16.74 31.40
C ASP A 314 35.62 -16.18 32.82
N ALA A 315 36.81 -16.37 33.40
CA ALA A 315 37.13 -15.87 34.74
C ALA A 315 36.96 -14.34 34.85
N ARG A 316 37.18 -13.60 33.76
CA ARG A 316 36.98 -12.13 33.69
C ARG A 316 35.51 -11.73 33.73
N ALA A 317 34.61 -12.64 33.38
CA ALA A 317 33.16 -12.41 33.45
C ALA A 317 32.60 -12.73 34.85
N LYS A 318 33.43 -13.21 35.79
CA LYS A 318 33.03 -13.64 37.13
C LYS A 318 33.72 -12.79 38.20
N ARG A 319 33.05 -12.61 39.33
CA ARG A 319 33.58 -12.00 40.56
C ARG A 319 33.10 -12.81 41.76
N ASP A 320 33.71 -12.60 42.92
CA ASP A 320 33.30 -13.23 44.19
C ASP A 320 33.24 -14.77 44.11
N ILE A 321 34.27 -15.38 43.49
CA ILE A 321 34.35 -16.83 43.26
C ILE A 321 34.73 -17.54 44.56
N THR A 322 33.79 -18.29 45.16
CA THR A 322 34.02 -19.14 46.34
C THR A 322 33.90 -20.63 45.98
N PRO A 323 34.66 -21.53 46.63
CA PRO A 323 34.43 -22.97 46.52
C PRO A 323 33.01 -23.37 46.95
N LEU A 324 32.53 -24.51 46.44
CA LEU A 324 31.28 -25.12 46.89
C LEU A 324 31.59 -26.13 47.99
N ASP A 325 30.90 -26.02 49.13
CA ASP A 325 31.03 -26.91 50.28
C ASP A 325 29.66 -27.55 50.62
N ASN A 326 29.67 -28.70 51.30
CA ASN A 326 28.47 -29.47 51.66
C ASN A 326 27.62 -29.89 50.45
N SER A 327 28.26 -30.08 49.30
CA SER A 327 27.60 -30.40 48.04
C SER A 327 26.93 -31.78 48.08
N LEU A 328 27.56 -32.76 48.72
CA LEU A 328 27.03 -34.12 48.88
C LEU A 328 25.76 -34.12 49.71
N ASP A 329 25.81 -33.54 50.91
CA ASP A 329 24.65 -33.46 51.81
C ASP A 329 23.49 -32.67 51.20
N THR A 330 23.80 -31.65 50.40
CA THR A 330 22.79 -30.85 49.70
C THR A 330 22.10 -31.67 48.61
N LEU A 331 22.86 -32.35 47.76
CA LEU A 331 22.29 -33.20 46.71
C LEU A 331 21.51 -34.41 47.27
N LEU A 332 21.97 -34.99 48.39
CA LEU A 332 21.28 -36.13 49.02
C LEU A 332 19.93 -35.78 49.64
N LYS A 333 19.63 -34.50 49.89
CA LYS A 333 18.29 -34.04 50.32
C LYS A 333 17.29 -33.99 49.16
N LEU A 334 17.76 -33.98 47.91
CA LEU A 334 16.89 -33.90 46.74
C LEU A 334 16.33 -35.28 46.37
N ARG A 335 15.04 -35.32 46.04
CA ARG A 335 14.35 -36.55 45.65
C ARG A 335 14.11 -36.61 44.15
N GLY A 336 14.85 -37.49 43.46
CA GLY A 336 14.58 -37.82 42.06
C GLY A 336 13.26 -38.59 41.93
N VAL A 337 12.38 -38.17 41.02
CA VAL A 337 11.07 -38.78 40.78
C VAL A 337 10.86 -39.06 39.29
N THR A 338 9.92 -39.96 38.99
CA THR A 338 9.34 -40.08 37.65
C THR A 338 7.88 -39.65 37.68
N PHE A 339 7.43 -38.93 36.66
CA PHE A 339 6.09 -38.36 36.62
C PHE A 339 5.52 -38.30 35.19
N TYR A 340 4.22 -38.05 35.11
CA TYR A 340 3.49 -37.72 33.89
C TYR A 340 2.84 -36.34 34.10
N TYR A 341 2.79 -35.51 33.05
CA TYR A 341 2.01 -34.27 33.09
C TYR A 341 0.53 -34.59 32.93
N ASN A 342 -0.34 -33.96 33.73
CA ASN A 342 -1.79 -34.20 33.68
C ASN A 342 -2.41 -33.72 32.34
N ASP A 343 -1.91 -32.64 31.73
CA ASP A 343 -2.38 -32.10 30.44
C ASP A 343 -1.21 -31.53 29.61
N PRO A 344 -0.41 -32.38 28.94
CA PRO A 344 0.81 -31.94 28.27
C PRO A 344 0.60 -30.85 27.21
N SER A 345 -0.50 -30.91 26.45
CA SER A 345 -0.83 -29.94 25.39
C SER A 345 -1.09 -28.53 25.93
N GLU A 346 -1.91 -28.41 26.98
CA GLU A 346 -2.20 -27.10 27.61
C GLU A 346 -0.97 -26.54 28.35
N MET A 347 -0.11 -27.43 28.84
CA MET A 347 1.10 -27.04 29.57
C MET A 347 2.26 -26.67 28.66
N GLY A 348 2.19 -26.95 27.35
CA GLY A 348 3.32 -26.85 26.43
C GLY A 348 4.42 -27.87 26.75
N ALA A 349 4.05 -29.02 27.30
CA ALA A 349 4.96 -30.06 27.76
C ALA A 349 4.91 -31.29 26.85
N ILE A 350 6.01 -32.04 26.80
CA ILE A 350 6.09 -33.25 25.98
C ILE A 350 5.44 -34.42 26.74
N ALA A 351 4.40 -35.01 26.15
CA ALA A 351 3.69 -36.16 26.70
C ALA A 351 4.61 -37.37 26.97
N GLY A 352 4.20 -38.26 27.88
CA GLY A 352 4.93 -39.47 28.26
C GLY A 352 5.68 -39.36 29.60
N LYS A 353 6.34 -40.46 29.98
CA LYS A 353 7.04 -40.57 31.27
C LYS A 353 8.27 -39.67 31.28
N ARG A 354 8.41 -38.86 32.32
CA ARG A 354 9.56 -37.97 32.55
C ARG A 354 10.26 -38.32 33.86
N THR A 355 11.54 -38.01 33.92
CA THR A 355 12.37 -38.11 35.12
C THR A 355 12.87 -36.72 35.47
N GLY A 356 12.82 -36.36 36.74
CA GLY A 356 13.25 -35.04 37.20
C GLY A 356 12.97 -34.86 38.68
N PHE A 357 12.75 -33.61 39.08
CA PHE A 357 12.45 -33.21 40.44
C PHE A 357 11.10 -32.50 40.54
N ILE A 358 10.54 -32.46 41.74
CA ILE A 358 9.38 -31.62 42.05
C ILE A 358 9.88 -30.25 42.48
N ALA A 359 9.49 -29.19 41.78
CA ALA A 359 10.00 -27.84 42.01
C ALA A 359 9.80 -27.37 43.46
N GLN A 360 8.67 -27.70 44.07
CA GLN A 360 8.34 -27.38 45.46
C GLN A 360 9.24 -28.11 46.48
N GLU A 361 9.76 -29.30 46.15
CA GLU A 361 10.69 -30.04 47.00
C GLU A 361 12.11 -29.47 46.87
N VAL A 362 12.51 -29.13 45.64
CA VAL A 362 13.80 -28.48 45.37
C VAL A 362 13.88 -27.12 46.06
N GLU A 363 12.80 -26.34 46.07
CA GLU A 363 12.74 -25.01 46.69
C GLU A 363 13.14 -25.01 48.17
N GLN A 364 12.87 -26.10 48.89
CA GLN A 364 13.21 -26.24 50.31
C GLN A 364 14.72 -26.47 50.55
N VAL A 365 15.45 -26.87 49.50
CA VAL A 365 16.87 -27.24 49.58
C VAL A 365 17.74 -26.23 48.83
N ILE A 366 17.37 -25.90 47.59
CA ILE A 366 18.06 -25.00 46.66
C ILE A 366 17.01 -24.05 46.05
N PRO A 367 16.56 -23.02 46.80
CA PRO A 367 15.51 -22.10 46.35
C PRO A 367 15.88 -21.33 45.07
N GLU A 368 17.16 -21.07 44.83
CA GLU A 368 17.67 -20.35 43.66
C GLU A 368 17.44 -21.08 42.33
N TRP A 369 17.17 -22.39 42.35
CA TRP A 369 16.83 -23.16 41.16
C TRP A 369 15.35 -23.05 40.77
N VAL A 370 14.51 -22.41 41.60
CA VAL A 370 13.06 -22.41 41.38
C VAL A 370 12.60 -21.04 40.90
N GLY A 371 12.12 -21.00 39.66
CA GLY A 371 11.44 -19.83 39.10
C GLY A 371 9.93 -20.00 39.15
N GLU A 372 9.18 -18.91 39.30
CA GLU A 372 7.71 -18.93 39.23
C GLU A 372 7.20 -17.95 38.18
N ALA A 373 6.35 -18.44 37.27
CA ALA A 373 5.68 -17.62 36.27
C ALA A 373 4.26 -18.14 36.02
N ARG A 374 3.29 -17.22 35.93
CA ARG A 374 1.88 -17.54 35.64
C ARG A 374 1.30 -18.61 36.58
N GLY A 375 1.66 -18.54 37.87
CA GLY A 375 1.20 -19.49 38.91
C GLY A 375 1.80 -20.90 38.80
N ARG A 376 2.85 -21.09 37.98
CA ARG A 376 3.55 -22.38 37.84
C ARG A 376 5.01 -22.23 38.22
N LYS A 377 5.50 -23.19 39.01
CA LYS A 377 6.93 -23.30 39.35
C LYS A 377 7.68 -24.06 38.27
N SER A 378 8.91 -23.63 38.03
CA SER A 378 9.84 -24.14 37.02
C SER A 378 11.20 -24.36 37.67
N LEU A 379 12.01 -25.24 37.07
CA LEU A 379 13.35 -25.57 37.56
C LEU A 379 14.41 -25.11 36.58
N ASP A 380 15.36 -24.34 37.08
CA ASP A 380 16.64 -24.03 36.44
C ASP A 380 17.74 -24.73 37.24
N ILE A 381 18.19 -25.89 36.75
CA ILE A 381 19.21 -26.72 37.40
C ILE A 381 20.64 -26.31 37.02
N SER A 382 20.84 -25.04 36.69
CA SER A 382 22.15 -24.49 36.33
C SER A 382 23.17 -24.70 37.47
N GLY A 383 24.32 -25.28 37.12
CA GLY A 383 25.38 -25.57 38.10
C GLY A 383 25.24 -26.92 38.81
N PHE A 384 24.23 -27.75 38.48
CA PHE A 384 24.14 -29.13 38.97
C PHE A 384 25.44 -29.91 38.71
N GLU A 385 26.07 -29.70 37.56
CA GLU A 385 27.33 -30.33 37.20
C GLU A 385 28.48 -29.96 38.15
N ALA A 386 28.52 -28.71 38.65
CA ALA A 386 29.53 -28.26 39.59
C ALA A 386 29.28 -28.87 40.98
N LEU A 387 28.03 -28.84 41.46
CA LEU A 387 27.63 -29.50 42.71
C LEU A 387 27.91 -30.99 42.68
N ALA A 388 27.63 -31.67 41.56
CA ALA A 388 27.89 -33.11 41.42
C ALA A 388 29.39 -33.44 41.48
N VAL A 389 30.23 -32.62 40.86
CA VAL A 389 31.69 -32.80 40.90
C VAL A 389 32.22 -32.64 42.33
N GLU A 390 31.79 -31.60 43.05
CA GLU A 390 32.24 -31.38 44.43
C GLU A 390 31.65 -32.41 45.41
N ALA A 391 30.39 -32.83 45.23
CA ALA A 391 29.80 -33.93 46.00
C ALA A 391 30.58 -35.25 45.85
N LEU A 392 31.06 -35.55 44.64
CA LEU A 392 31.91 -36.72 44.41
C LEU A 392 33.29 -36.59 45.06
N ARG A 393 33.87 -35.38 45.10
CA ARG A 393 35.14 -35.11 45.82
C ARG A 393 34.96 -35.25 47.33
N GLU A 394 33.87 -34.72 47.88
CA GLU A 394 33.49 -34.88 49.29
C GLU A 394 33.32 -36.37 49.63
N LEU A 395 32.53 -37.10 48.85
CA LEU A 395 32.32 -38.54 49.04
C LEU A 395 33.64 -39.32 48.98
N ARG A 396 34.51 -39.02 48.01
CA ARG A 396 35.83 -39.67 47.91
C ARG A 396 36.66 -39.40 49.17
N THR A 397 36.67 -38.16 49.66
CA THR A 397 37.43 -37.78 50.85
C THR A 397 36.93 -38.53 52.08
N GLU A 398 35.61 -38.64 52.25
CA GLU A 398 35.00 -39.42 53.32
C GLU A 398 35.39 -40.91 53.22
N LYS A 399 35.37 -41.49 52.02
CA LYS A 399 35.75 -42.89 51.80
C LYS A 399 37.23 -43.15 52.02
N ASP A 400 38.10 -42.26 51.54
CA ASP A 400 39.54 -42.39 51.76
C ASP A 400 39.87 -42.29 53.27
N ALA A 401 39.18 -41.42 54.01
CA ALA A 401 39.30 -41.33 55.47
C ALA A 401 38.80 -42.60 56.18
N GLN A 402 37.64 -43.15 55.78
CA GLN A 402 37.12 -44.41 56.32
C GLN A 402 38.08 -45.58 56.05
N ILE A 403 38.65 -45.66 54.84
CA ILE A 403 39.62 -46.71 54.48
C ILE A 403 40.90 -46.56 55.30
N ALA A 404 41.41 -45.35 55.49
CA ALA A 404 42.60 -45.11 56.30
C ALA A 404 42.38 -45.49 57.77
N ALA A 405 41.23 -45.12 58.35
CA ALA A 405 40.86 -45.50 59.71
C ALA A 405 40.76 -47.02 59.86
N LEU A 406 40.10 -47.70 58.93
CA LEU A 406 39.96 -49.16 58.95
C LEU A 406 41.32 -49.86 58.80
N ARG A 407 42.23 -49.34 57.97
CA ARG A 407 43.60 -49.88 57.86
C ARG A 407 44.38 -49.71 59.16
N ALA A 408 44.33 -48.54 59.77
CA ALA A 408 45.00 -48.30 61.05
C ALA A 408 44.47 -49.21 62.17
N GLU A 409 43.15 -49.44 62.23
CA GLU A 409 42.53 -50.40 63.14
C GLU A 409 43.02 -51.83 62.88
N LYS A 410 43.05 -52.25 61.61
CA LYS A 410 43.51 -53.60 61.22
C LYS A 410 44.99 -53.81 61.50
N ASP A 411 45.82 -52.81 61.25
CA ASP A 411 47.26 -52.88 61.55
C ASP A 411 47.50 -53.00 63.06
N ALA A 412 46.76 -52.25 63.88
CA ALA A 412 46.82 -52.37 65.34
C ALA A 412 46.34 -53.75 65.85
N GLU A 413 45.27 -54.31 65.25
CA GLU A 413 44.78 -55.65 65.54
C GLU A 413 45.83 -56.72 65.19
N ILE A 414 46.46 -56.61 64.01
CA ILE A 414 47.52 -57.53 63.56
C ILE A 414 48.72 -57.50 64.51
N GLU A 415 49.18 -56.31 64.91
CA GLU A 415 50.28 -56.18 65.87
C GLU A 415 49.91 -56.73 67.26
N GLY A 416 48.67 -56.51 67.71
CA GLY A 416 48.16 -57.13 68.94
C GLY A 416 48.13 -58.66 68.89
N LEU A 417 47.72 -59.24 67.74
CA LEU A 417 47.73 -60.68 67.51
C LEU A 417 49.14 -61.24 67.42
N ARG A 418 50.08 -60.54 66.76
CA ARG A 418 51.50 -60.89 66.70
C ARG A 418 52.12 -60.98 68.09
N HIS A 419 51.94 -59.96 68.92
CA HIS A 419 52.41 -60.00 70.31
C HIS A 419 51.77 -61.10 71.17
N ARG A 420 50.55 -61.55 70.83
CA ARG A 420 49.90 -62.68 71.51
C ARG A 420 50.48 -64.01 71.03
N LEU A 421 50.76 -64.15 69.74
CA LEU A 421 51.46 -65.28 69.15
C LEU A 421 52.87 -65.41 69.74
N GLU A 422 53.67 -64.35 69.75
CA GLU A 422 55.02 -64.35 70.33
C GLU A 422 55.02 -64.80 71.80
N ARG A 423 54.05 -64.34 72.59
CA ARG A 423 53.89 -64.78 73.98
C ARG A 423 53.54 -66.26 74.10
N LEU A 424 52.65 -66.76 73.26
CA LEU A 424 52.27 -68.18 73.24
C LEU A 424 53.43 -69.07 72.77
N GLU A 425 54.18 -68.63 71.76
CA GLU A 425 55.37 -69.32 71.26
C GLU A 425 56.49 -69.36 72.31
N ALA A 426 56.73 -68.26 73.04
CA ALA A 426 57.68 -68.23 74.15
C ALA A 426 57.28 -69.22 75.28
N LEU A 427 55.99 -69.30 75.60
CA LEU A 427 55.46 -70.27 76.57
C LEU A 427 55.66 -71.72 76.11
N LEU A 428 55.42 -72.02 74.82
CA LEU A 428 55.63 -73.34 74.25
C LEU A 428 57.11 -73.74 74.15
N GLY A 429 57.99 -72.80 73.78
CA GLY A 429 59.44 -73.03 73.72
C GLY A 429 60.03 -73.40 75.08
N SER A 430 59.62 -72.71 76.15
CA SER A 430 60.05 -72.99 77.52
C SER A 430 59.60 -74.36 78.06
N GLY A 431 58.53 -74.94 77.50
CA GLY A 431 58.05 -76.27 77.88
C GLY A 431 58.88 -77.43 77.28
N SER A 432 59.63 -77.17 76.20
CA SER A 432 60.43 -78.19 75.51
C SER A 432 61.82 -78.40 76.10
N GLU A 433 62.42 -77.40 76.75
CA GLU A 433 63.73 -77.53 77.42
C GLU A 433 63.64 -78.28 78.77
N GLN A 434 62.47 -78.33 79.41
CA GLN A 434 62.30 -79.11 80.66
C GLN A 434 62.14 -80.63 80.44
N ALA A 435 61.96 -81.11 79.20
CA ALA A 435 61.80 -82.53 78.91
C ALA A 435 63.09 -83.27 78.46
N SER A 436 64.20 -82.56 78.21
CA SER A 436 65.48 -83.17 77.78
C SER A 436 66.55 -83.21 78.88
N GLY A 437 66.22 -82.80 80.11
CA GLY A 437 67.16 -82.68 81.22
C GLY A 437 66.71 -83.41 82.48
N ARG A 438 66.45 -84.72 82.40
CA ARG A 438 66.64 -85.70 83.50
C ARG A 438 66.37 -87.13 83.08
#